data_AF-A0A970KU70-F1
#
_entry.id   AF-A0A970KU70-F1
#
_cell.length_a   1.000
_cell.length_b   1.000
_cell.length_c   1.000
_cell.angle_alpha   90.00
_cell.angle_beta   90.00
_cell.angle_gamma   90.00
#
_symmetry.space_group_name_H-M   'P 1'
#
loop_
_entity.id
_entity.type
_entity.pdbx_description
1 polymer ?
#
loop_
_entity_poly.entity_id
_entity_poly.type
_entity_poly.pdbx_seq_one_letter_code
_entity_poly.pdbx_strand_id
1 'polypeptide(L)'
;MEKILSTIPGLIMALLVAVLSKYLESLLPLPFLGASVIALFIGMALNYIRKPSEFIQVGLKFTSKKVLRLSIILLGSSLSIGTILNVGRLSLTVMFYTL
;
A
#
# COMPACT_ATOMS: atom_id res chain seq x y z
N MET A 1 4.44 -26.53 -7.45
CA MET A 1 3.24 -25.73 -7.07
C MET A 1 3.36 -25.07 -5.69
N GLU A 2 4.50 -25.17 -4.97
CA GLU A 2 4.62 -24.69 -3.58
C GLU A 2 4.97 -23.19 -3.39
N LYS A 3 5.51 -22.51 -4.41
CA LYS A 3 5.92 -21.09 -4.30
C LYS A 3 4.75 -20.11 -4.10
N ILE A 4 3.55 -20.44 -4.58
CA ILE A 4 2.36 -19.60 -4.40
C ILE A 4 1.79 -19.73 -2.98
N LEU A 5 1.80 -20.94 -2.40
CA LEU A 5 1.36 -21.19 -1.03
C LEU A 5 2.23 -20.48 0.02
N SER A 6 3.53 -20.33 -0.25
CA SER A 6 4.46 -19.55 0.62
C SER A 6 4.31 -18.03 0.53
N THR A 7 3.56 -17.51 -0.44
CA THR A 7 3.35 -16.05 -0.62
C THR A 7 2.11 -15.55 0.13
N ILE A 8 1.16 -16.46 0.37
CA ILE A 8 -0.09 -16.25 1.13
C ILE A 8 0.15 -15.70 2.55
N PRO A 9 1.10 -16.21 3.37
CA PRO A 9 1.25 -15.74 4.75
C PRO A 9 1.62 -14.25 4.84
N GLY A 10 2.46 -13.73 3.94
CA GLY A 10 2.79 -12.31 3.94
C GLY A 10 1.64 -11.42 3.44
N LEU A 11 0.82 -11.91 2.51
CA LEU A 11 -0.39 -11.20 2.06
C LEU A 11 -1.44 -11.13 3.18
N ILE A 12 -1.68 -12.24 3.88
CA ILE A 12 -2.59 -12.30 5.04
C ILE A 12 -2.11 -11.35 6.14
N MET A 13 -0.81 -11.30 6.41
CA MET A 13 -0.25 -10.39 7.41
C MET A 13 -0.50 -8.92 7.03
N ALA A 14 -0.27 -8.56 5.77
CA ALA A 14 -0.56 -7.21 5.28
C ALA A 14 -2.06 -6.87 5.37
N LEU A 15 -2.93 -7.83 5.07
CA LEU A 15 -4.39 -7.69 5.18
C LEU A 15 -4.84 -7.51 6.63
N LEU A 16 -4.30 -8.30 7.56
CA LEU A 16 -4.57 -8.17 8.99
C LEU A 16 -4.14 -6.80 9.52
N VAL A 17 -2.93 -6.34 9.17
CA VAL A 17 -2.47 -5.00 9.57
C VAL A 17 -3.39 -3.93 8.99
N ALA A 18 -3.76 -4.00 7.71
CA ALA A 18 -4.66 -3.03 7.09
C ALA A 18 -6.05 -2.98 7.76
N VAL A 19 -6.64 -4.14 8.08
CA VAL A 19 -7.94 -4.22 8.77
C VAL A 19 -7.83 -3.65 10.19
N LEU A 20 -6.78 -4.02 10.94
CA LEU A 20 -6.54 -3.49 12.27
C LEU A 20 -6.36 -1.97 12.25
N SER A 21 -5.60 -1.44 11.30
CA SER A 21 -5.37 0.01 11.18
C SER A 21 -6.64 0.77 10.83
N LYS A 22 -7.47 0.25 9.91
CA LYS A 22 -8.75 0.87 9.56
C LYS A 22 -9.74 0.83 10.73
N TYR A 23 -9.73 -0.25 11.49
CA TYR A 23 -10.56 -0.36 12.69
C TYR A 23 -10.11 0.61 13.78
N LEU A 24 -8.80 0.74 13.99
CA LEU A 24 -8.22 1.70 14.95
C LEU A 24 -8.45 3.16 14.52
N GLU A 25 -8.32 3.47 13.23
CA GLU A 25 -8.63 4.80 12.65
C GLU A 25 -10.10 5.17 12.89
N SER A 26 -11.02 4.22 12.72
CA SER A 26 -12.45 4.48 12.95
C SER A 26 -12.78 4.75 14.42
N LEU A 27 -11.93 4.29 15.35
CA LEU A 27 -12.14 4.43 16.79
C LEU A 27 -11.43 5.65 17.38
N LEU A 28 -10.28 6.03 16.80
CA LEU A 28 -9.55 7.26 17.06
C LEU A 28 -9.75 8.21 15.87
N PRO A 29 -10.79 9.05 15.87
CA PRO A 29 -10.98 10.09 14.86
C PRO A 29 -9.94 11.20 15.07
N LEU A 30 -8.67 10.88 14.82
CA LEU A 30 -7.57 11.81 14.72
C LEU A 30 -7.57 12.31 13.27
N PRO A 31 -8.14 13.49 12.97
CA PRO A 31 -8.35 13.95 11.59
C PRO A 31 -7.04 14.13 10.79
N PHE A 32 -5.89 14.10 11.45
CA PHE A 32 -4.57 14.24 10.85
C PHE A 32 -3.89 12.90 10.51
N LEU A 33 -4.37 11.77 11.02
CA LEU A 33 -3.75 10.44 10.85
C LEU A 33 -4.68 9.51 10.08
N GLY A 34 -4.49 9.43 8.76
CA GLY A 34 -5.19 8.42 7.95
C GLY A 34 -4.74 6.99 8.27
N ALA A 35 -5.56 6.00 7.92
CA ALA A 35 -5.30 4.56 8.11
C ALA A 35 -3.89 4.14 7.68
N SER A 36 -3.38 4.73 6.60
CA SER A 36 -2.06 4.41 6.06
C SER A 36 -0.93 4.73 7.05
N VAL A 37 -1.04 5.79 7.84
CA VAL A 37 0.00 6.17 8.81
C VAL A 37 -0.08 5.26 10.04
N ILE A 38 -1.29 4.91 10.48
CA ILE A 38 -1.50 3.94 11.56
C ILE A 38 -0.95 2.56 11.16
N ALA A 39 -1.19 2.13 9.92
CA ALA A 39 -0.63 0.90 9.36
C ALA A 39 0.90 0.91 9.30
N LEU A 40 1.49 2.06 8.97
CA LEU A 40 2.94 2.25 8.99
C LEU A 40 3.50 2.04 10.41
N PHE A 41 2.92 2.68 11.42
CA PHE A 41 3.35 2.54 12.81
C PHE A 41 3.22 1.11 13.31
N ILE A 42 2.08 0.45 13.04
CA ILE A 42 1.87 -0.96 13.40
C ILE A 42 2.90 -1.85 12.69
N GLY A 43 3.14 -1.64 11.39
CA GLY A 43 4.13 -2.40 10.62
C GLY A 43 5.56 -2.22 11.15
N MET A 44 5.94 -1.00 11.51
CA MET A 44 7.24 -0.70 12.12
C MET A 44 7.39 -1.35 13.50
N ALA A 45 6.37 -1.26 14.37
CA ALA A 45 6.36 -1.91 15.67
C ALA A 45 6.45 -3.43 15.55
N LEU A 46 5.71 -4.01 14.59
CA LEU A 46 5.72 -5.45 14.33
C LEU A 46 7.11 -5.93 13.86
N ASN A 47 7.76 -5.17 12.99
CA ASN A 47 9.13 -5.44 12.53
C ASN A 47 10.17 -5.31 13.65
N TYR A 48 9.94 -4.41 14.61
CA TYR A 48 10.80 -4.25 15.79
C TYR A 48 10.68 -5.43 16.76
N ILE A 49 9.46 -5.89 17.06
CA ILE A 49 9.21 -6.99 18.01
C ILE A 49 9.59 -8.35 17.39
N ARG A 50 9.31 -8.55 16.10
CA ARG A 50 9.56 -9.82 15.42
C ARG A 50 10.21 -9.57 14.08
N LYS A 51 11.47 -10.02 13.92
CA LYS A 51 12.10 -10.07 12.59
C LYS A 51 11.20 -10.91 11.66
N PRO A 52 10.77 -10.36 10.51
CA PRO A 52 9.87 -11.06 9.62
C PRO A 52 10.59 -12.31 9.09
N SER A 53 9.97 -13.47 9.30
CA SER A 53 10.40 -14.75 8.71
C SER A 53 10.49 -14.62 7.18
N GLU A 54 11.40 -15.36 6.53
CA GLU A 54 11.64 -15.26 5.09
C GLU A 54 10.34 -15.37 4.26
N PHE A 55 9.37 -16.18 4.71
CA PHE A 55 8.06 -16.32 4.08
C PHE A 55 7.20 -15.03 4.12
N ILE A 56 7.27 -14.27 5.22
CA ILE A 56 6.55 -12.98 5.35
C ILE A 56 7.19 -11.94 4.43
N GLN A 57 8.53 -11.92 4.33
CA GLN A 57 9.24 -11.00 3.44
C GLN A 57 8.92 -11.27 1.97
N VAL A 58 8.85 -12.55 1.57
CA VAL A 58 8.48 -12.94 0.21
C VAL A 58 7.05 -12.51 -0.13
N GLY A 59 6.10 -12.71 0.78
CA GLY A 59 4.70 -12.29 0.60
C GLY A 59 4.50 -10.76 0.57
N LEU A 60 5.24 -10.01 1.41
CA LEU A 60 5.25 -8.54 1.38
C LEU A 60 5.81 -8.03 0.04
N LYS A 61 6.92 -8.60 -0.44
CA LYS A 61 7.53 -8.23 -1.73
C LYS A 61 6.61 -8.51 -2.91
N PHE A 62 5.85 -9.60 -2.86
CA PHE A 62 4.82 -9.89 -3.86
C PHE A 62 3.70 -8.84 -3.86
N THR A 63 3.23 -8.46 -2.68
CA THR A 63 2.17 -7.45 -2.51
C THR A 63 2.62 -6.09 -3.06
N SER A 64 3.81 -5.61 -2.66
CA SER A 64 4.32 -4.30 -3.08
C SER A 64 4.66 -4.20 -4.57
N LYS A 65 4.88 -5.32 -5.27
CA LYS A 65 5.16 -5.30 -6.72
C LYS A 65 3.95 -5.69 -7.55
N LYS A 66 3.40 -6.87 -7.32
CA LYS A 66 2.39 -7.46 -8.20
C LYS A 66 1.00 -6.95 -7.87
N VAL A 67 0.61 -6.96 -6.60
CA VAL A 67 -0.69 -6.44 -6.16
C VAL A 67 -0.76 -4.94 -6.37
N LEU A 68 0.28 -4.19 -5.97
CA LEU A 68 0.32 -2.75 -6.17
C LEU A 68 0.22 -2.35 -7.65
N ARG A 69 1.00 -2.99 -8.53
CA ARG A 69 0.93 -2.71 -9.98
C ARG A 69 -0.43 -3.04 -10.55
N LEU A 70 -1.05 -4.15 -10.13
CA LEU A 70 -2.40 -4.53 -10.55
C LEU A 70 -3.42 -3.46 -10.10
N SER A 71 -3.38 -3.03 -8.84
CA SER A 71 -4.24 -1.96 -8.33
C SER A 71 -4.10 -0.68 -9.14
N ILE A 72 -2.88 -0.26 -9.48
CA ILE A 72 -2.63 0.94 -10.30
C ILE A 72 -3.20 0.79 -11.71
N ILE A 73 -3.06 -0.39 -12.34
CA ILE A 73 -3.61 -0.66 -13.68
C ILE A 73 -5.15 -0.59 -13.65
N LEU A 74 -5.80 -1.21 -12.66
CA LEU A 74 -7.25 -1.12 -12.51
C LEU A 74 -7.71 0.33 -12.24
N LEU A 75 -6.97 1.06 -11.38
CA LEU A 75 -7.30 2.44 -11.05
C LEU A 75 -7.14 3.36 -12.27
N GLY A 76 -6.11 3.15 -13.08
CA GLY A 76 -5.91 3.84 -14.35
C GLY A 76 -6.98 3.51 -15.39
N SER A 77 -7.43 2.24 -15.45
CA SER A 77 -8.55 1.84 -16.31
C SER A 77 -9.88 2.50 -15.93
N SER A 78 -10.04 2.91 -14.66
CA SER A 78 -11.23 3.62 -14.19
C SER A 78 -11.20 5.12 -14.49
N LEU A 79 -10.07 5.67 -14.95
CA LEU A 79 -9.85 7.11 -15.11
C LEU A 79 -10.07 7.55 -16.57
N SER A 80 -10.73 8.70 -16.76
CA SER A 80 -10.97 9.24 -18.10
C SER A 80 -9.69 9.77 -18.75
N ILE A 81 -9.58 9.67 -20.09
CA ILE A 81 -8.46 10.23 -20.85
C ILE A 81 -8.27 11.74 -20.59
N GLY A 82 -9.37 12.48 -20.42
CA GLY A 82 -9.34 13.92 -20.14
C GLY A 82 -8.74 14.24 -18.77
N THR A 83 -9.08 13.45 -17.74
CA THR A 83 -8.50 13.60 -16.39
C THR A 83 -7.01 13.28 -16.41
N ILE A 84 -6.60 12.22 -17.11
CA ILE A 84 -5.19 11.83 -17.24
C ILE A 84 -4.37 12.96 -17.89
N LEU A 85 -4.87 13.55 -18.98
CA LEU A 85 -4.19 14.66 -19.66
C LEU A 85 -4.11 15.93 -18.80
N ASN A 86 -5.15 16.25 -18.04
CA ASN A 86 -5.17 17.44 -17.19
C ASN A 86 -4.16 17.33 -16.03
N VAL A 87 -4.22 16.22 -15.28
CA VAL A 87 -3.27 15.95 -14.19
C VAL A 87 -1.84 15.81 -14.72
N GLY A 88 -1.66 15.19 -15.89
CA GLY A 88 -0.36 15.06 -16.54
C GLY A 88 0.25 16.41 -16.93
N ARG A 89 -0.54 17.32 -17.51
CA ARG A 89 -0.10 18.69 -17.84
C ARG A 89 0.25 19.48 -16.59
N LEU A 90 -0.60 19.44 -15.55
CA LEU A 90 -0.32 20.07 -14.27
C LEU A 90 1.01 19.56 -13.68
N SER A 91 1.22 18.25 -13.66
CA SER A 91 2.45 17.65 -13.14
C SER A 91 3.68 18.06 -13.96
N LEU A 92 3.59 18.10 -15.29
CA LEU A 92 4.67 18.55 -16.18
C LEU A 92 5.01 20.03 -15.95
N THR A 93 4.00 20.89 -15.84
CA THR A 93 4.18 22.30 -15.56
C THR A 93 4.85 22.50 -14.20
N VAL A 94 4.36 21.87 -13.14
CA VAL A 94 4.96 22.00 -11.79
C VAL A 94 6.42 21.52 -11.80
N MET A 95 6.73 20.39 -12.45
CA MET A 95 8.11 19.91 -12.55
C MET A 95 9.01 20.92 -13.28
N PHE A 96 8.54 21.55 -14.35
CA PHE A 96 9.31 22.53 -15.11
C PHE A 96 9.61 23.82 -14.33
N TYR A 97 8.74 24.22 -13.40
CA TYR A 97 8.93 25.41 -12.58
C TYR A 97 9.66 25.14 -11.25
N THR A 98 9.62 23.91 -10.76
CA THR A 98 10.18 23.54 -9.44
C THR A 98 11.59 22.95 -9.53
N LEU A 99 11.88 22.20 -10.60
CA LEU A 99 13.16 21.52 -10.83
C LEU A 99 13.99 22.28 -11.85
#